data_AF-A0A374JWC9-F1
#
_entry.id   AF-A0A374JWC9-F1
#
_cell.length_a   1.000
_cell.length_b   1.000
_cell.length_c   1.000
_cell.angle_alpha   90.00
_cell.angle_beta   90.00
_cell.angle_gamma   90.00
#
_symmetry.space_group_name_H-M   'P 1'
#
loop_
_entity.id
_entity.type
_entity.pdbx_description
1 polymer ?
#
loop_
_entity_poly.entity_id
_entity_poly.type
_entity_poly.pdbx_seq_one_letter_code
_entity_poly.pdbx_strand_id
1 'polypeptide(L)'
;MDRTAVFNIAFEMWGILICLFAFVVIFLQKNNNRDKKNVSLCMEAACIILLAADMLSWYYQGKTGQTAYYMLKISNFAVFFINYLYMTLFTFYLLVILNRGETKMPAKARGVVVLSAAGIVLLIISQFSDKLFYYIDDNNFYNRSSGYLLSQLIAAAGLVLSFSILLQYKKRLEKRVFWSSVLYFILPCISTVVVIFYYGISFQTISVVASTQIMFAVDMVEMDRSLARSRQEVERTKYEAEHDLLTGMYNKTAGMQRIREYIDNMTDEDSASLVFVDIDDFKSVNDTYGHAVGDYWIEKVAKFLRSDCYEEDVACRYGGDEYVVLHKGLSDISVLESKVIRFARKLQRKTMERGQNVHCSAGICQINGSGFSTEECMNVADTALYEAKKKGKNVSVIHSINRDGTDRVTVLDKIESDIKKAQSRVEARIAYMYTDIIYVNYENDKYRVIKGDSELNNSVSCANNYDEVIGLISNRFDSDRSRKIVRDFLSRERMESYTGGNTEYQTENFLRGVLSVSCANNHGGASLIHAIPVDEDGDRGYFVVVQDLDIYAG
;
A
#
# COMPACT_ATOMS: atom_id res chain seq x y z
N MET A 1 -54.98 14.88 -24.68
CA MET A 1 -54.33 13.73 -24.04
C MET A 1 -54.55 13.83 -22.55
N ASP A 2 -54.92 12.74 -21.87
CA ASP A 2 -55.14 12.75 -20.42
C ASP A 2 -53.85 13.11 -19.65
N ARG A 3 -53.97 13.78 -18.49
CA ARG A 3 -52.83 14.19 -17.66
C ARG A 3 -52.00 12.97 -17.22
N THR A 4 -52.66 11.86 -16.93
CA THR A 4 -52.03 10.58 -16.58
C THR A 4 -51.18 10.05 -17.72
N ALA A 5 -51.71 10.11 -18.95
CA ALA A 5 -51.01 9.64 -20.14
C ALA A 5 -49.78 10.52 -20.47
N VAL A 6 -49.88 11.84 -20.32
CA VAL A 6 -48.73 12.75 -20.47
C VAL A 6 -47.64 12.45 -19.44
N PHE A 7 -48.03 12.19 -18.18
CA PHE A 7 -47.10 11.83 -17.13
C PHE A 7 -46.36 10.51 -17.43
N ASN A 8 -47.09 9.44 -17.79
CA ASN A 8 -46.47 8.14 -18.11
C ASN A 8 -45.49 8.25 -19.29
N ILE A 9 -45.88 8.96 -20.36
CA ILE A 9 -44.98 9.17 -21.51
C ILE A 9 -43.71 9.91 -21.11
N ALA A 10 -43.84 11.02 -20.38
CA ALA A 10 -42.67 11.78 -19.96
C ALA A 10 -41.73 10.93 -19.09
N PHE A 11 -42.29 10.15 -18.16
CA PHE A 11 -41.54 9.32 -17.25
C PHE A 11 -40.83 8.14 -17.95
N GLU A 12 -41.52 7.46 -18.86
CA GLU A 12 -40.94 6.36 -19.66
C GLU A 12 -39.87 6.87 -20.63
N MET A 13 -40.04 8.07 -21.20
CA MET A 13 -39.03 8.71 -22.04
C MET A 13 -37.73 8.97 -21.26
N TRP A 14 -37.82 9.41 -20.00
CA TRP A 14 -36.64 9.52 -19.13
C TRP A 14 -36.01 8.14 -18.83
N GLY A 15 -36.83 7.11 -18.62
CA GLY A 15 -36.36 5.74 -18.48
C GLY A 15 -35.56 5.27 -19.70
N ILE A 16 -36.01 5.59 -20.91
CA ILE A 16 -35.30 5.26 -22.15
C ILE A 16 -33.93 5.92 -22.20
N LEU A 17 -33.83 7.20 -21.83
CA LEU A 17 -32.54 7.91 -21.79
C LEU A 17 -31.57 7.26 -20.78
N ILE A 18 -32.07 6.82 -19.63
CA ILE A 18 -31.26 6.12 -18.61
C ILE A 18 -30.75 4.78 -19.16
N CYS A 19 -31.62 3.97 -19.76
CA CYS A 19 -31.21 2.70 -20.38
C CYS A 19 -30.24 2.91 -21.55
N LEU A 20 -30.41 3.95 -22.36
CA LEU A 20 -29.48 4.29 -23.44
C LEU A 20 -28.10 4.65 -22.88
N PHE A 21 -28.05 5.43 -21.79
CA PHE A 21 -26.80 5.73 -21.11
C PHE A 21 -26.12 4.46 -20.60
N ALA A 22 -26.86 3.59 -19.88
CA ALA A 22 -26.34 2.31 -19.41
C ALA A 22 -25.83 1.43 -20.57
N PHE A 23 -26.59 1.34 -21.66
CA PHE A 23 -26.21 0.61 -22.88
C PHE A 23 -24.88 1.13 -23.45
N VAL A 24 -24.74 2.45 -23.63
CA VAL A 24 -23.50 3.05 -24.16
C VAL A 24 -22.33 2.79 -23.23
N VAL A 25 -22.53 2.91 -21.91
CA VAL A 25 -21.48 2.61 -20.92
C VAL A 25 -21.03 1.16 -21.04
N ILE A 26 -21.95 0.18 -21.06
CA ILE A 26 -21.61 -1.24 -21.24
C ILE A 26 -20.93 -1.48 -22.60
N PHE A 27 -21.38 -0.80 -23.65
CA PHE A 27 -20.83 -0.95 -25.00
C PHE A 27 -19.37 -0.48 -25.08
N LEU A 28 -19.05 0.65 -24.45
CA LEU A 28 -17.69 1.22 -24.41
C LEU A 28 -16.75 0.47 -23.45
N GLN A 29 -17.29 -0.26 -22.46
CA GLN A 29 -16.48 -1.03 -21.53
C GLN A 29 -15.65 -2.12 -22.24
N LYS A 30 -14.35 -2.13 -21.94
CA LYS A 30 -13.42 -3.20 -22.31
C LYS A 30 -13.55 -4.33 -21.30
N ASN A 31 -14.57 -5.18 -21.46
CA ASN A 31 -14.87 -6.28 -20.56
C ASN A 31 -14.22 -7.59 -21.06
N ASN A 32 -13.52 -8.30 -20.17
CA ASN A 32 -12.94 -9.62 -20.49
C ASN A 32 -13.99 -10.71 -20.69
N ASN A 33 -15.19 -10.57 -20.09
CA ASN A 33 -16.29 -11.52 -20.27
C ASN A 33 -17.27 -11.02 -21.36
N ARG A 34 -17.04 -11.46 -22.60
CA ARG A 34 -17.87 -11.08 -23.77
C ARG A 34 -19.33 -11.52 -23.61
N ASP A 35 -19.57 -12.70 -23.05
CA ASP A 35 -20.93 -13.22 -22.89
C ASP A 35 -21.72 -12.38 -21.89
N LYS A 36 -21.10 -11.99 -20.77
CA LYS A 36 -21.75 -11.12 -19.78
C LYS A 36 -22.12 -9.79 -20.41
N LYS A 37 -21.16 -9.17 -21.12
CA LYS A 37 -21.36 -7.92 -21.83
C LYS A 37 -22.52 -8.01 -22.83
N ASN A 38 -22.54 -9.05 -23.66
CA ASN A 38 -23.55 -9.23 -24.69
C ASN A 38 -24.95 -9.41 -24.09
N VAL A 39 -25.09 -10.25 -23.06
CA VAL A 39 -26.39 -10.45 -22.41
C VAL A 39 -26.86 -9.18 -21.70
N SER A 40 -25.99 -8.46 -21.01
CA SER A 40 -26.33 -7.16 -20.39
C SER A 40 -26.77 -6.13 -21.43
N LEU A 41 -26.11 -6.05 -22.60
CA LEU A 41 -26.54 -5.19 -23.71
C LEU A 41 -27.91 -5.59 -24.25
N CYS A 42 -28.17 -6.87 -24.42
CA CYS A 42 -29.49 -7.37 -24.83
C CYS A 42 -30.57 -7.02 -23.81
N MET A 43 -30.27 -7.09 -22.51
CA MET A 43 -31.19 -6.70 -21.45
C MET A 43 -31.50 -5.20 -21.48
N GLU A 44 -30.50 -4.32 -21.63
CA GLU A 44 -30.74 -2.89 -21.76
C GLU A 44 -31.53 -2.54 -23.03
N ALA A 45 -31.20 -3.17 -24.17
CA ALA A 45 -31.97 -3.02 -25.41
C ALA A 45 -33.43 -3.47 -25.22
N ALA A 46 -33.66 -4.58 -24.51
CA ALA A 46 -35.01 -5.03 -24.20
C ALA A 46 -35.76 -4.04 -23.29
N CYS A 47 -35.11 -3.44 -22.29
CA CYS A 47 -35.71 -2.37 -21.47
C CYS A 47 -36.10 -1.14 -22.31
N ILE A 48 -35.25 -0.71 -23.24
CA ILE A 48 -35.53 0.41 -24.15
C ILE A 48 -36.77 0.10 -25.01
N ILE A 49 -36.83 -1.08 -25.61
CA ILE A 49 -37.97 -1.50 -26.44
C ILE A 49 -39.23 -1.62 -25.59
N LEU A 50 -39.14 -2.16 -24.37
CA LEU A 50 -40.26 -2.29 -23.44
C LEU A 50 -40.87 -0.92 -23.11
N LEU A 51 -40.04 0.04 -22.71
CA LEU A 51 -40.47 1.40 -22.40
C LEU A 51 -41.05 2.11 -23.63
N ALA A 52 -40.41 1.98 -24.80
CA ALA A 52 -40.92 2.58 -26.03
C ALA A 52 -42.28 2.01 -26.42
N ALA A 53 -42.47 0.70 -26.26
CA ALA A 53 -43.74 0.03 -26.52
C ALA A 53 -44.84 0.47 -25.54
N ASP A 54 -44.54 0.54 -24.24
CA ASP A 54 -45.51 1.01 -23.25
C ASP A 54 -45.90 2.48 -23.51
N MET A 55 -44.92 3.31 -23.87
CA MET A 55 -45.09 4.73 -24.17
C MET A 55 -45.99 4.95 -25.38
N LEU A 56 -45.79 4.15 -26.44
CA LEU A 56 -46.62 4.19 -27.63
C LEU A 56 -48.06 3.76 -27.32
N SER A 57 -48.26 2.79 -26.42
CA SER A 57 -49.59 2.40 -25.97
C SER A 57 -50.33 3.59 -25.35
N TRP A 58 -49.68 4.32 -24.44
CA TRP A 58 -50.23 5.53 -23.82
C TRP A 58 -50.46 6.67 -24.81
N TYR A 59 -49.60 6.80 -25.83
CA TYR A 59 -49.72 7.85 -26.84
C TYR A 59 -50.91 7.69 -27.77
N TYR A 60 -51.23 6.45 -28.16
CA TYR A 60 -52.30 6.14 -29.11
C TYR A 60 -53.64 5.80 -28.46
N GLN A 61 -53.66 5.55 -27.14
CA GLN A 61 -54.87 5.25 -26.41
C GLN A 61 -55.92 6.38 -26.53
N GLY A 62 -57.16 6.00 -26.88
CA GLY A 62 -58.29 6.92 -27.02
C GLY A 62 -58.23 7.85 -28.25
N LYS A 63 -57.21 7.74 -29.12
CA LYS A 63 -57.17 8.49 -30.39
C LYS A 63 -58.03 7.81 -31.44
N THR A 64 -58.72 8.59 -32.26
CA THR A 64 -59.53 8.07 -33.36
C THR A 64 -58.67 7.70 -34.57
N GLY A 65 -59.12 6.72 -35.36
CA GLY A 65 -58.49 6.32 -36.62
C GLY A 65 -57.78 4.97 -36.59
N GLN A 66 -57.62 4.38 -37.78
CA GLN A 66 -57.09 3.03 -37.97
C GLN A 66 -55.61 2.90 -37.59
N THR A 67 -54.84 3.98 -37.75
CA THR A 67 -53.43 4.04 -37.32
C THR A 67 -53.29 3.84 -35.81
N ALA A 68 -54.17 4.46 -35.01
CA ALA A 68 -54.13 4.32 -33.55
C ALA A 68 -54.42 2.88 -33.12
N TYR A 69 -55.39 2.23 -33.76
CA TYR A 69 -55.72 0.82 -33.53
C TYR A 69 -54.51 -0.11 -33.78
N TYR A 70 -53.85 0.01 -34.93
CA TYR A 70 -52.69 -0.84 -35.25
C TYR A 70 -51.50 -0.55 -34.34
N MET A 71 -51.25 0.71 -34.01
CA MET A 71 -50.16 1.07 -33.10
C MET A 71 -50.39 0.49 -31.70
N LEU A 72 -51.63 0.56 -31.18
CA LEU A 72 -51.99 -0.08 -29.91
C LEU A 72 -51.82 -1.61 -29.96
N LYS A 73 -52.14 -2.26 -31.09
CA LYS A 73 -51.89 -3.70 -31.25
C LYS A 73 -50.42 -4.02 -31.18
N ILE A 74 -49.59 -3.32 -31.96
CA ILE A 74 -48.15 -3.55 -32.06
C ILE A 74 -47.46 -3.27 -30.72
N SER A 75 -47.81 -2.16 -30.08
CA SER A 75 -47.20 -1.71 -28.84
C SER A 75 -47.51 -2.68 -27.68
N ASN A 76 -48.78 -3.07 -27.49
CA ASN A 76 -49.15 -4.04 -26.48
C ASN A 76 -48.57 -5.43 -26.76
N PHE A 77 -48.55 -5.86 -28.04
CA PHE A 77 -47.88 -7.11 -28.42
C PHE A 77 -46.40 -7.08 -28.02
N ALA A 78 -45.69 -5.98 -28.30
CA ALA A 78 -44.29 -5.83 -27.95
C ALA A 78 -44.07 -5.85 -26.44
N VAL A 79 -44.95 -5.24 -25.63
CA VAL A 79 -44.88 -5.33 -24.16
C VAL A 79 -44.93 -6.78 -23.67
N PHE A 80 -45.90 -7.58 -24.14
CA PHE A 80 -45.96 -9.00 -23.75
C PHE A 80 -44.77 -9.80 -24.27
N PHE A 81 -44.39 -9.61 -25.54
CA PHE A 81 -43.28 -10.30 -26.16
C PHE A 81 -41.97 -10.05 -25.41
N ILE A 82 -41.67 -8.78 -25.12
CA ILE A 82 -40.46 -8.41 -24.41
C ILE A 82 -40.48 -8.95 -22.98
N ASN A 83 -41.60 -8.95 -22.26
CA ASN A 83 -41.65 -9.55 -20.93
C ASN A 83 -41.25 -11.05 -20.92
N TYR A 84 -41.71 -11.82 -21.91
CA TYR A 84 -41.29 -13.23 -22.05
C TYR A 84 -39.83 -13.38 -22.46
N LEU A 85 -39.35 -12.55 -23.40
CA LEU A 85 -37.95 -12.54 -23.81
C LEU A 85 -37.03 -12.15 -22.64
N TYR A 86 -37.42 -11.15 -21.87
CA TYR A 86 -36.66 -10.57 -20.77
C TYR A 86 -36.37 -11.59 -19.67
N MET A 87 -37.36 -12.41 -19.33
CA MET A 87 -37.19 -13.52 -18.38
C MET A 87 -36.10 -14.53 -18.82
N THR A 88 -36.03 -14.81 -20.12
CA THR A 88 -34.99 -15.66 -20.70
C THR A 88 -33.62 -14.96 -20.67
N LEU A 89 -33.55 -13.67 -21.06
CA LEU A 89 -32.32 -12.89 -20.99
C LEU A 89 -31.76 -12.81 -19.57
N PHE A 90 -32.60 -12.54 -18.57
CA PHE A 90 -32.19 -12.52 -17.17
C PHE A 90 -31.68 -13.90 -16.71
N THR A 91 -32.29 -14.99 -17.17
CA THR A 91 -31.82 -16.34 -16.85
C THR A 91 -30.47 -16.63 -17.48
N PHE A 92 -30.21 -16.19 -18.71
CA PHE A 92 -28.89 -16.26 -19.31
C PHE A 92 -27.87 -15.40 -18.57
N TYR A 93 -28.27 -14.21 -18.13
CA TYR A 93 -27.43 -13.36 -17.29
C TYR A 93 -27.01 -14.09 -16.01
N LEU A 94 -27.96 -14.70 -15.30
CA LEU A 94 -27.67 -15.53 -14.12
C LEU A 94 -26.69 -16.67 -14.43
N LEU A 95 -26.85 -17.37 -15.56
CA LEU A 95 -25.95 -18.46 -15.93
C LEU A 95 -24.52 -17.98 -16.21
N VAL A 96 -24.38 -16.82 -16.85
CA VAL A 96 -23.09 -16.22 -17.17
C VAL A 96 -22.36 -15.72 -15.92
N ILE A 97 -23.05 -15.00 -15.01
CA ILE A 97 -22.42 -14.54 -13.76
C ILE A 97 -22.04 -15.69 -12.83
N LEU A 98 -22.71 -16.84 -12.95
CA LEU A 98 -22.39 -18.06 -12.21
C LEU A 98 -21.20 -18.83 -12.82
N ASN A 99 -20.62 -18.33 -13.92
CA ASN A 99 -19.45 -18.85 -14.65
C ASN A 99 -19.34 -20.37 -14.59
N ARG A 100 -20.32 -21.07 -15.15
CA ARG A 100 -20.46 -22.49 -14.87
C ARG A 100 -19.38 -23.39 -15.46
N GLY A 101 -18.69 -23.00 -16.53
CA GLY A 101 -17.76 -23.91 -17.26
C GLY A 101 -18.41 -25.21 -17.78
N GLU A 102 -19.69 -25.44 -17.49
CA GLU A 102 -20.50 -26.59 -17.89
C GLU A 102 -21.04 -26.34 -19.29
N THR A 103 -20.84 -27.32 -20.19
CA THR A 103 -21.34 -27.25 -21.57
C THR A 103 -22.85 -27.43 -21.68
N LYS A 104 -23.55 -27.85 -20.61
CA LYS A 104 -24.99 -28.16 -20.64
C LYS A 104 -25.80 -27.23 -19.74
N MET A 105 -26.87 -26.68 -20.30
CA MET A 105 -27.79 -25.79 -19.59
C MET A 105 -28.60 -26.55 -18.51
N PRO A 106 -28.65 -26.05 -17.25
CA PRO A 106 -29.40 -26.71 -16.18
C PRO A 106 -30.89 -26.84 -16.51
N ALA A 107 -31.52 -27.92 -16.02
CA ALA A 107 -32.92 -28.25 -16.35
C ALA A 107 -33.90 -27.12 -16.02
N LYS A 108 -33.70 -26.41 -14.90
CA LYS A 108 -34.52 -25.24 -14.51
C LYS A 108 -34.42 -24.11 -15.54
N ALA A 109 -33.22 -23.82 -16.07
CA ALA A 109 -33.03 -22.81 -17.10
C ALA A 109 -33.64 -23.22 -18.45
N ARG A 110 -33.58 -24.51 -18.81
CA ARG A 110 -34.35 -25.06 -19.94
C ARG A 110 -35.86 -24.87 -19.75
N GLY A 111 -36.36 -25.11 -18.53
CA GLY A 111 -37.75 -24.84 -18.18
C GLY A 111 -38.16 -23.39 -18.41
N VAL A 112 -37.33 -22.42 -18.00
CA VAL A 112 -37.54 -20.99 -18.26
C VAL A 112 -37.67 -20.72 -19.76
N VAL A 113 -36.72 -21.19 -20.58
CA VAL A 113 -36.73 -20.96 -22.03
C VAL A 113 -37.99 -21.55 -22.68
N VAL A 114 -38.38 -22.77 -22.26
CA VAL A 114 -39.61 -23.42 -22.75
C VAL A 114 -40.86 -22.63 -22.37
N LEU A 115 -40.95 -22.13 -21.13
CA LEU A 115 -42.07 -21.30 -20.68
C LEU A 115 -42.13 -19.97 -21.44
N SER A 116 -41.00 -19.29 -21.65
CA SER A 116 -40.94 -18.08 -22.47
C SER A 116 -41.39 -18.34 -23.90
N ALA A 117 -40.92 -19.42 -24.53
CA ALA A 117 -41.32 -19.79 -25.88
C ALA A 117 -42.81 -20.12 -25.97
N ALA A 118 -43.35 -20.88 -25.00
CA ALA A 118 -44.78 -21.18 -24.93
C ALA A 118 -45.62 -19.91 -24.76
N GLY A 119 -45.19 -18.98 -23.90
CA GLY A 119 -45.83 -17.67 -23.73
C GLY A 119 -45.86 -16.85 -25.02
N ILE A 120 -44.75 -16.81 -25.76
CA ILE A 120 -44.66 -16.12 -27.06
C ILE A 120 -45.57 -16.78 -28.10
N VAL A 121 -45.62 -18.12 -28.17
CA VAL A 121 -46.51 -18.84 -29.09
C VAL A 121 -47.97 -18.53 -28.76
N LEU A 122 -48.37 -18.57 -27.49
CA LEU A 122 -49.73 -18.20 -27.07
C LEU A 122 -50.06 -16.74 -27.36
N LEU A 123 -49.09 -15.82 -27.21
CA LEU A 123 -49.25 -14.42 -27.57
C LEU A 123 -49.46 -14.23 -29.08
N ILE A 124 -48.79 -15.02 -29.92
CA ILE A 124 -49.02 -14.99 -31.38
C ILE A 124 -50.41 -15.51 -31.69
N ILE A 125 -50.82 -16.64 -31.09
CA ILE A 125 -52.18 -17.20 -31.24
C ILE A 125 -53.24 -16.19 -30.79
N SER A 126 -52.96 -15.43 -29.72
CA SER A 126 -53.89 -14.41 -29.20
C SER A 126 -54.15 -13.27 -30.18
N GLN A 127 -53.33 -13.07 -31.22
CA GLN A 127 -53.56 -12.04 -32.23
C GLN A 127 -54.65 -12.42 -33.24
N PHE A 128 -54.90 -13.74 -33.39
CA PHE A 128 -55.89 -14.30 -34.32
C PHE A 128 -57.12 -14.87 -33.61
N SER A 129 -57.04 -15.08 -32.30
CA SER A 129 -58.15 -15.56 -31.48
C SER A 129 -58.80 -14.36 -30.80
N ASP A 130 -60.08 -14.10 -31.09
CA ASP A 130 -60.79 -12.98 -30.49
C ASP A 130 -60.71 -13.03 -28.96
N LYS A 131 -60.07 -12.02 -28.38
CA LYS A 131 -60.02 -11.76 -26.94
C LYS A 131 -59.36 -12.87 -26.11
N LEU A 132 -58.23 -13.47 -26.53
CA LEU A 132 -57.51 -14.39 -25.64
C LEU A 132 -56.80 -13.65 -24.48
N PHE A 133 -55.81 -12.79 -24.77
CA PHE A 133 -55.08 -12.04 -23.73
C PHE A 133 -55.63 -10.63 -23.52
N TYR A 134 -55.82 -9.89 -24.60
CA TYR A 134 -56.37 -8.54 -24.57
C TYR A 134 -57.16 -8.27 -25.84
N TYR A 135 -57.93 -7.20 -25.84
CA TYR A 135 -58.55 -6.64 -27.03
C TYR A 135 -58.55 -5.12 -26.96
N ILE A 136 -58.69 -4.49 -28.12
CA ILE A 136 -58.84 -3.03 -28.26
C ILE A 136 -60.30 -2.80 -28.64
N ASP A 137 -61.00 -1.95 -27.89
CA ASP A 137 -62.39 -1.62 -28.17
C ASP A 137 -62.52 -0.58 -29.30
N ASP A 138 -63.77 -0.28 -29.68
CA ASP A 138 -64.08 0.65 -30.77
C ASP A 138 -63.62 2.09 -30.48
N ASN A 139 -63.39 2.42 -29.21
CA ASN A 139 -62.87 3.70 -28.77
C ASN A 139 -61.33 3.72 -28.67
N ASN A 140 -60.66 2.67 -29.17
CA ASN A 140 -59.21 2.50 -29.09
C ASN A 140 -58.68 2.51 -27.64
N PHE A 141 -59.40 1.86 -26.72
CA PHE A 141 -58.92 1.55 -25.37
C PHE A 141 -58.52 0.08 -25.24
N TYR A 142 -57.37 -0.12 -24.61
CA TYR A 142 -56.89 -1.44 -24.22
C TYR A 142 -57.76 -2.02 -23.10
N ASN A 143 -58.23 -3.25 -23.30
CA ASN A 143 -59.00 -4.00 -22.32
C ASN A 143 -58.38 -5.39 -22.13
N ARG A 144 -58.26 -5.81 -20.87
CA ARG A 144 -57.80 -7.17 -20.50
C ARG A 144 -58.92 -8.16 -20.78
N SER A 145 -58.57 -9.33 -21.33
CA SER A 145 -59.54 -10.40 -21.54
C SER A 145 -59.41 -11.51 -20.48
N SER A 146 -60.29 -12.51 -20.52
CA SER A 146 -60.33 -13.64 -19.58
C SER A 146 -59.03 -14.44 -19.54
N GLY A 147 -58.30 -14.56 -20.65
CA GLY A 147 -57.00 -15.26 -20.71
C GLY A 147 -55.79 -14.42 -20.28
N TYR A 148 -55.95 -13.15 -19.89
CA TYR A 148 -54.84 -12.33 -19.38
C TYR A 148 -54.14 -12.96 -18.16
N LEU A 149 -54.89 -13.61 -17.27
CA LEU A 149 -54.28 -14.28 -16.11
C LEU A 149 -53.34 -15.43 -16.51
N LEU A 150 -53.67 -16.15 -17.58
CA LEU A 150 -52.81 -17.21 -18.11
C LEU A 150 -51.46 -16.65 -18.55
N SER A 151 -51.44 -15.48 -19.20
CA SER A 151 -50.19 -14.86 -19.64
C SER A 151 -49.29 -14.50 -18.45
N GLN A 152 -49.88 -14.00 -17.35
CA GLN A 152 -49.16 -13.66 -16.13
C GLN A 152 -48.65 -14.90 -15.38
N LEU A 153 -49.44 -15.98 -15.33
CA LEU A 153 -49.03 -17.24 -14.68
C LEU A 153 -47.82 -17.88 -15.35
N ILE A 154 -47.73 -17.82 -16.69
CA ILE A 154 -46.57 -18.33 -17.43
C ILE A 154 -45.30 -17.55 -17.05
N ALA A 155 -45.39 -16.21 -17.03
CA ALA A 155 -44.28 -15.34 -16.64
C ALA A 155 -43.86 -15.57 -15.17
N ALA A 156 -44.84 -15.66 -14.26
CA ALA A 156 -44.59 -15.92 -12.84
C ALA A 156 -43.92 -17.28 -12.61
N ALA A 157 -44.39 -18.34 -13.29
CA ALA A 157 -43.78 -19.67 -13.20
C ALA A 157 -42.31 -19.66 -13.63
N GLY A 158 -42.00 -18.95 -14.71
CA GLY A 158 -40.62 -18.81 -15.16
C GLY A 158 -39.75 -17.98 -14.22
N LEU A 159 -40.26 -16.87 -13.66
CA LEU A 159 -39.57 -16.12 -12.60
C LEU A 159 -39.29 -16.98 -11.36
N VAL A 160 -40.22 -17.83 -10.93
CA VAL A 160 -40.00 -18.77 -9.82
C VAL A 160 -38.86 -19.74 -10.13
N LEU A 161 -38.78 -20.26 -11.36
CA LEU A 161 -37.67 -21.12 -11.78
C LEU A 161 -36.34 -20.35 -11.77
N SER A 162 -36.30 -19.12 -12.31
CA SER A 162 -35.10 -18.27 -12.29
C SER A 162 -34.67 -17.92 -10.86
N PHE A 163 -35.61 -17.62 -9.97
CA PHE A 163 -35.34 -17.35 -8.56
C PHE A 163 -34.81 -18.60 -7.84
N SER A 164 -35.35 -19.79 -8.15
CA SER A 164 -34.84 -21.05 -7.64
C SER A 164 -33.38 -21.31 -8.05
N ILE A 165 -32.98 -20.91 -9.27
CA ILE A 165 -31.58 -20.95 -9.70
C ILE A 165 -30.75 -19.99 -8.85
N LEU A 166 -31.18 -18.73 -8.68
CA LEU A 166 -30.47 -17.75 -7.86
C LEU A 166 -30.23 -18.27 -6.42
N LEU A 167 -31.26 -18.83 -5.78
CA LEU A 167 -31.16 -19.39 -4.42
C LEU A 167 -30.23 -20.60 -4.35
N GLN A 168 -30.30 -21.50 -5.34
CA GLN A 168 -29.45 -22.69 -5.41
C GLN A 168 -27.96 -22.33 -5.47
N TYR A 169 -27.61 -21.21 -6.13
CA TYR A 169 -26.22 -20.80 -6.33
C TYR A 169 -25.81 -19.56 -5.53
N LYS A 170 -26.59 -19.15 -4.52
CA LYS A 170 -26.33 -17.93 -3.72
C LYS A 170 -24.92 -17.85 -3.12
N LYS A 171 -24.30 -18.99 -2.80
CA LYS A 171 -22.94 -19.05 -2.22
C LYS A 171 -21.82 -18.73 -3.22
N ARG A 172 -22.10 -18.79 -4.53
CA ARG A 172 -21.13 -18.49 -5.59
C ARG A 172 -21.17 -17.03 -6.05
N LEU A 173 -22.11 -16.25 -5.52
CA LEU A 173 -22.30 -14.86 -5.90
C LEU A 173 -21.81 -13.94 -4.78
N GLU A 174 -21.21 -12.82 -5.18
CA GLU A 174 -20.95 -11.72 -4.27
C GLU A 174 -22.26 -11.22 -3.66
N LYS A 175 -22.23 -10.87 -2.36
CA LYS A 175 -23.45 -10.51 -1.61
C LYS A 175 -24.23 -9.39 -2.29
N ARG A 176 -23.53 -8.41 -2.87
CA ARG A 176 -24.15 -7.25 -3.55
C ARG A 176 -24.87 -7.67 -4.82
N VAL A 177 -24.22 -8.48 -5.66
CA VAL A 177 -24.80 -9.04 -6.90
C VAL A 177 -25.98 -9.94 -6.60
N PHE A 178 -25.92 -10.72 -5.51
CA PHE A 178 -27.05 -11.52 -5.06
C PHE A 178 -28.25 -10.65 -4.71
N TRP A 179 -28.09 -9.64 -3.84
CA TRP A 179 -29.20 -8.79 -3.42
C TRP A 179 -29.76 -7.91 -4.54
N SER A 180 -28.91 -7.42 -5.46
CA SER A 180 -29.40 -6.70 -6.64
C SER A 180 -30.22 -7.62 -7.56
N SER A 181 -29.78 -8.88 -7.74
CA SER A 181 -30.53 -9.90 -8.48
C SER A 181 -31.83 -10.31 -7.77
N VAL A 182 -31.91 -10.21 -6.44
CA VAL A 182 -33.17 -10.43 -5.70
C VAL A 182 -34.18 -9.31 -5.98
N LEU A 183 -33.72 -8.04 -6.08
CA LEU A 183 -34.60 -6.90 -6.40
C LEU A 183 -35.26 -7.01 -7.78
N TYR A 184 -34.63 -7.70 -8.73
CA TYR A 184 -35.25 -8.06 -10.01
C TYR A 184 -36.56 -8.84 -9.87
N PHE A 185 -36.69 -9.66 -8.84
CA PHE A 185 -37.93 -10.40 -8.57
C PHE A 185 -38.89 -9.60 -7.72
N ILE A 186 -38.39 -8.96 -6.67
CA ILE A 186 -39.22 -8.30 -5.67
C ILE A 186 -39.95 -7.08 -6.26
N LEU A 187 -39.25 -6.21 -7.00
CA LEU A 187 -39.86 -4.98 -7.50
C LEU A 187 -41.03 -5.25 -8.46
N PRO A 188 -40.90 -6.11 -9.49
CA PRO A 188 -42.03 -6.43 -10.37
C PRO A 188 -43.17 -7.19 -9.67
N CYS A 189 -42.88 -8.05 -8.69
CA CYS A 189 -43.92 -8.71 -7.92
C CYS A 189 -44.76 -7.70 -7.11
N ILE A 190 -44.10 -6.78 -6.39
CA ILE A 190 -44.80 -5.69 -5.67
C ILE A 190 -45.60 -4.84 -6.65
N SER A 191 -45.00 -4.48 -7.79
CA SER A 191 -45.69 -3.69 -8.80
C SER A 191 -46.92 -4.37 -9.38
N THR A 192 -46.85 -5.68 -9.60
CA THR A 192 -47.98 -6.47 -10.07
C THR A 192 -49.15 -6.43 -9.07
N VAL A 193 -48.85 -6.52 -7.76
CA VAL A 193 -49.88 -6.40 -6.71
C VAL A 193 -50.50 -4.99 -6.71
N VAL A 194 -49.70 -3.93 -6.82
CA VAL A 194 -50.19 -2.54 -6.86
C VAL A 194 -51.11 -2.31 -8.06
N VAL A 195 -50.73 -2.81 -9.24
CA VAL A 195 -51.48 -2.65 -10.50
C VAL A 195 -52.84 -3.39 -10.49
N ILE A 196 -53.04 -4.34 -9.58
CA ILE A 196 -54.37 -4.96 -9.36
C ILE A 196 -55.35 -3.94 -8.77
N PHE A 197 -54.88 -3.05 -7.88
CA PHE A 197 -55.72 -2.09 -7.15
C PHE A 197 -55.75 -0.70 -7.79
N TYR A 198 -54.67 -0.29 -8.47
CA TYR A 198 -54.54 1.03 -9.08
C TYR A 198 -54.30 0.92 -10.59
N TYR A 199 -55.34 1.20 -11.37
CA TYR A 199 -55.26 1.24 -12.83
C TYR A 199 -54.73 2.59 -13.31
N GLY A 200 -53.83 2.59 -14.30
CA GLY A 200 -53.46 3.81 -15.03
C GLY A 200 -52.01 4.28 -14.95
N ILE A 201 -51.11 3.52 -14.31
CA ILE A 201 -49.66 3.82 -14.30
C ILE A 201 -48.89 2.57 -14.72
N SER A 202 -47.86 2.73 -15.54
CA SER A 202 -46.95 1.68 -16.04
C SER A 202 -45.99 1.13 -14.98
N PHE A 203 -46.49 0.91 -13.76
CA PHE A 203 -45.69 0.62 -12.58
C PHE A 203 -44.93 -0.72 -12.68
N GLN A 204 -45.48 -1.69 -13.42
CA GLN A 204 -44.82 -2.96 -13.70
C GLN A 204 -43.62 -2.77 -14.64
N THR A 205 -43.78 -2.08 -15.77
CA THR A 205 -42.70 -1.76 -16.70
C THR A 205 -41.57 -1.00 -16.01
N ILE A 206 -41.92 0.03 -15.23
CA ILE A 206 -40.97 0.84 -14.48
C ILE A 206 -40.18 -0.01 -13.49
N SER A 207 -40.82 -0.95 -12.79
CA SER A 207 -40.14 -1.79 -11.80
C SER A 207 -39.12 -2.76 -12.41
N VAL A 208 -39.42 -3.30 -13.60
CA VAL A 208 -38.47 -4.15 -14.35
C VAL A 208 -37.25 -3.31 -14.72
N VAL A 209 -37.46 -2.13 -15.31
CA VAL A 209 -36.38 -1.22 -15.68
C VAL A 209 -35.58 -0.78 -14.46
N ALA A 210 -36.23 -0.32 -13.39
CA ALA A 210 -35.56 0.12 -12.17
C ALA A 210 -34.69 -1.00 -11.56
N SER A 211 -35.21 -2.22 -11.50
CA SER A 211 -34.43 -3.37 -11.02
C SER A 211 -33.21 -3.67 -11.90
N THR A 212 -33.35 -3.48 -13.21
CA THR A 212 -32.26 -3.64 -14.19
C THR A 212 -31.19 -2.58 -13.99
N GLN A 213 -31.59 -1.32 -13.80
CA GLN A 213 -30.66 -0.22 -13.55
C GLN A 213 -29.91 -0.40 -12.22
N ILE A 214 -30.58 -0.91 -11.18
CA ILE A 214 -29.93 -1.27 -9.91
C ILE A 214 -28.91 -2.39 -10.14
N MET A 215 -29.26 -3.41 -10.92
CA MET A 215 -28.37 -4.51 -11.26
C MET A 215 -27.15 -4.03 -12.04
N PHE A 216 -27.34 -3.18 -13.06
CA PHE A 216 -26.29 -2.52 -13.83
C PHE A 216 -25.34 -1.71 -12.94
N ALA A 217 -25.88 -0.85 -12.06
CA ALA A 217 -25.07 -0.03 -11.16
C ALA A 217 -24.22 -0.89 -10.21
N VAL A 218 -24.80 -1.97 -9.67
CA VAL A 218 -24.08 -2.90 -8.80
C VAL A 218 -23.01 -3.67 -9.56
N ASP A 219 -23.31 -4.11 -10.79
CA ASP A 219 -22.34 -4.76 -11.66
C ASP A 219 -21.16 -3.84 -12.02
N MET A 220 -21.42 -2.56 -12.25
CA MET A 220 -20.39 -1.56 -12.54
C MET A 220 -19.43 -1.39 -11.35
N VAL A 221 -19.98 -1.29 -10.13
CA VAL A 221 -19.16 -1.19 -8.90
C VAL A 221 -18.35 -2.46 -8.66
N GLU A 222 -18.92 -3.64 -8.93
CA GLU A 222 -18.21 -4.91 -8.75
C GLU A 222 -17.07 -5.07 -9.77
N MET A 223 -17.30 -4.64 -11.01
CA MET A 223 -16.27 -4.65 -12.05
C MET A 223 -15.08 -3.75 -11.69
N ASP A 224 -15.34 -2.54 -11.20
CA ASP A 224 -14.28 -1.61 -10.75
C ASP A 224 -13.42 -2.23 -9.64
N ARG A 225 -14.05 -2.88 -8.66
CA ARG A 225 -13.35 -3.59 -7.59
C ARG A 225 -12.52 -4.76 -8.10
N SER A 226 -13.06 -5.54 -9.04
CA SER A 226 -12.35 -6.65 -9.65
C SER A 226 -11.10 -6.17 -10.41
N LEU A 227 -11.19 -5.04 -11.11
CA LEU A 227 -10.05 -4.41 -11.78
C LEU A 227 -9.01 -3.91 -10.77
N ALA A 228 -9.44 -3.26 -9.69
CA ALA A 228 -8.54 -2.78 -8.64
C ALA A 228 -7.76 -3.94 -7.98
N ARG A 229 -8.45 -5.05 -7.65
CA ARG A 229 -7.81 -6.27 -7.11
C ARG A 229 -6.78 -6.86 -8.07
N SER A 230 -7.15 -7.00 -9.34
CA SER A 230 -6.24 -7.55 -10.36
C SER A 230 -4.99 -6.69 -10.55
N ARG A 231 -5.12 -5.34 -10.52
CA ARG A 231 -3.97 -4.44 -10.57
C ARG A 231 -3.05 -4.62 -9.37
N GLN A 232 -3.60 -4.67 -8.17
CA GLN A 232 -2.83 -4.88 -6.94
C GLN A 232 -2.11 -6.24 -6.94
N GLU A 233 -2.74 -7.30 -7.44
CA GLU A 233 -2.12 -8.61 -7.60
C GLU A 233 -0.98 -8.58 -8.61
N VAL A 234 -1.12 -7.86 -9.73
CA VAL A 234 -0.05 -7.69 -10.73
C VAL A 234 1.12 -6.91 -10.13
N GLU A 235 0.88 -5.81 -9.41
CA GLU A 235 1.93 -5.03 -8.74
C GLU A 235 2.65 -5.85 -7.69
N ARG A 236 1.90 -6.60 -6.88
CA ARG A 236 2.47 -7.50 -5.88
C ARG A 236 3.32 -8.59 -6.54
N THR A 237 2.79 -9.25 -7.56
CA THR A 237 3.53 -10.31 -8.28
C THR A 237 4.80 -9.74 -8.91
N LYS A 238 4.74 -8.53 -9.46
CA LYS A 238 5.92 -7.84 -10.00
C LYS A 238 6.95 -7.55 -8.90
N TYR A 239 6.50 -7.03 -7.75
CA TYR A 239 7.38 -6.79 -6.62
C TYR A 239 8.05 -8.08 -6.13
N GLU A 240 7.29 -9.16 -5.93
CA GLU A 240 7.80 -10.46 -5.50
C GLU A 240 8.74 -11.09 -6.56
N ALA A 241 8.55 -10.80 -7.84
CA ALA A 241 9.44 -11.25 -8.92
C ALA A 241 10.76 -10.47 -9.01
N GLU A 242 10.80 -9.24 -8.51
CA GLU A 242 11.99 -8.35 -8.59
C GLU A 242 12.74 -8.21 -7.25
N HIS A 243 12.10 -8.51 -6.12
CA HIS A 243 12.67 -8.31 -4.78
C HIS A 243 12.86 -9.62 -4.01
N ASP A 244 13.87 -9.64 -3.14
CA ASP A 244 14.03 -10.68 -2.13
C ASP A 244 13.07 -10.38 -0.96
N LEU A 245 12.18 -11.31 -0.61
CA LEU A 245 11.10 -11.03 0.36
C LEU A 245 11.58 -10.86 1.80
N LEU A 246 12.73 -11.43 2.14
CA LEU A 246 13.30 -11.32 3.50
C LEU A 246 13.89 -9.92 3.69
N THR A 247 14.70 -9.47 2.73
CA THR A 247 15.40 -8.20 2.85
C THR A 247 14.59 -7.03 2.29
N GLY A 248 13.78 -7.23 1.26
CA GLY A 248 13.15 -6.17 0.45
C GLY A 248 14.12 -5.48 -0.52
N MET A 249 15.37 -5.94 -0.62
CA MET A 249 16.30 -5.50 -1.68
C MET A 249 15.88 -6.12 -3.02
N TYR A 250 16.45 -5.66 -4.14
CA TYR A 250 16.30 -6.41 -5.37
C TYR A 250 16.82 -7.84 -5.19
N ASN A 251 16.20 -8.81 -5.84
CA ASN A 251 16.78 -10.15 -5.92
C ASN A 251 17.95 -10.16 -6.91
N LYS A 252 18.71 -11.26 -6.95
CA LYS A 252 19.86 -11.44 -7.83
C LYS A 252 19.55 -11.07 -9.28
N THR A 253 18.48 -11.61 -9.84
CA THR A 253 18.14 -11.42 -11.27
C THR A 253 17.85 -9.96 -11.58
N ALA A 254 16.94 -9.34 -10.83
CA ALA A 254 16.51 -7.97 -11.07
C ALA A 254 17.60 -6.93 -10.73
N GLY A 255 18.38 -7.19 -9.68
CA GLY A 255 19.51 -6.34 -9.30
C GLY A 255 20.63 -6.37 -10.32
N MET A 256 21.07 -7.57 -10.73
CA MET A 256 22.15 -7.71 -11.71
C MET A 256 21.75 -7.18 -13.09
N GLN A 257 20.48 -7.31 -13.49
CA GLN A 257 20.00 -6.70 -14.72
C GLN A 257 20.15 -5.17 -14.68
N ARG A 258 19.73 -4.51 -13.59
CA ARG A 258 19.84 -3.05 -13.44
C ARG A 258 21.28 -2.57 -13.35
N ILE A 259 22.14 -3.33 -12.68
CA ILE A 259 23.58 -3.07 -12.64
C ILE A 259 24.16 -3.13 -14.06
N ARG A 260 23.78 -4.16 -14.83
CA ARG A 260 24.21 -4.32 -16.22
C ARG A 260 23.74 -3.18 -17.11
N GLU A 261 22.47 -2.84 -17.03
CA GLU A 261 21.91 -1.71 -17.78
C GLU A 261 22.64 -0.39 -17.47
N TYR A 262 23.11 -0.19 -16.24
CA TYR A 262 23.89 1.01 -15.91
C TYR A 262 25.31 0.94 -16.45
N ILE A 263 26.05 -0.13 -16.14
CA ILE A 263 27.47 -0.29 -16.54
C ILE A 263 27.62 -0.27 -18.06
N ASP A 264 26.76 -0.97 -18.80
CA ASP A 264 26.82 -1.04 -20.26
C ASP A 264 26.53 0.31 -20.94
N ASN A 265 25.87 1.25 -20.24
CA ASN A 265 25.54 2.58 -20.74
C ASN A 265 26.42 3.70 -20.15
N MET A 266 27.45 3.37 -19.36
CA MET A 266 28.40 4.35 -18.86
C MET A 266 29.19 5.00 -20.01
N THR A 267 29.43 6.30 -19.91
CA THR A 267 30.32 7.06 -20.77
C THR A 267 31.72 7.19 -20.16
N ASP A 268 32.68 7.71 -20.90
CA ASP A 268 34.06 7.90 -20.40
C ASP A 268 34.16 8.93 -19.25
N GLU A 269 33.13 9.77 -19.06
CA GLU A 269 33.03 10.74 -17.96
C GLU A 269 32.34 10.16 -16.72
N ASP A 270 31.68 9.01 -16.86
CA ASP A 270 30.95 8.38 -15.76
C ASP A 270 31.90 7.61 -14.83
N SER A 271 31.45 7.46 -13.58
CA SER A 271 32.14 6.67 -12.56
C SER A 271 31.13 5.89 -11.74
N ALA A 272 31.55 4.75 -11.21
CA ALA A 272 30.72 3.94 -10.36
C ALA A 272 31.55 3.14 -9.38
N SER A 273 30.93 2.67 -8.31
CA SER A 273 31.57 1.75 -7.37
C SER A 273 30.66 0.55 -7.13
N LEU A 274 31.14 -0.63 -7.53
CA LEU A 274 30.47 -1.90 -7.29
C LEU A 274 31.05 -2.54 -6.03
N VAL A 275 30.21 -2.76 -5.03
CA VAL A 275 30.55 -3.31 -3.72
C VAL A 275 29.94 -4.69 -3.60
N PHE A 276 30.76 -5.70 -3.38
CA PHE A 276 30.35 -7.07 -3.09
C PHE A 276 30.60 -7.37 -1.61
N VAL A 277 29.53 -7.64 -0.85
CA VAL A 277 29.55 -7.84 0.61
C VAL A 277 29.11 -9.25 0.95
N ASP A 278 29.78 -9.85 1.94
CA ASP A 278 29.47 -11.18 2.46
C ASP A 278 29.50 -11.17 3.99
N ILE A 279 28.56 -11.88 4.64
CA ILE A 279 28.57 -12.05 6.10
C ILE A 279 29.58 -13.13 6.46
N ASP A 280 30.63 -12.73 7.15
CA ASP A 280 31.73 -13.63 7.51
C ASP A 280 31.23 -14.78 8.39
N ASP A 281 31.54 -16.01 7.97
CA ASP A 281 31.20 -17.24 8.68
C ASP A 281 29.69 -17.38 9.01
N PHE A 282 28.81 -16.95 8.10
CA PHE A 282 27.36 -16.97 8.33
C PHE A 282 26.79 -18.34 8.73
N LYS A 283 27.36 -19.43 8.22
CA LYS A 283 27.00 -20.77 8.68
C LYS A 283 27.23 -20.96 10.18
N SER A 284 28.36 -20.49 10.71
CA SER A 284 28.66 -20.53 12.15
C SER A 284 27.70 -19.65 12.95
N VAL A 285 27.25 -18.52 12.40
CA VAL A 285 26.20 -17.68 13.02
C VAL A 285 24.90 -18.47 13.15
N ASN A 286 24.47 -19.15 12.08
CA ASN A 286 23.28 -20.02 12.12
C ASN A 286 23.43 -21.18 13.10
N ASP A 287 24.58 -21.86 13.08
CA ASP A 287 24.84 -23.02 13.92
C ASP A 287 24.91 -22.63 15.42
N THR A 288 25.39 -21.41 15.73
CA THR A 288 25.55 -20.92 17.11
C THR A 288 24.27 -20.29 17.66
N TYR A 289 23.57 -19.48 16.86
CA TYR A 289 22.45 -18.65 17.33
C TYR A 289 21.08 -19.05 16.75
N GLY A 290 21.05 -20.01 15.82
CA GLY A 290 19.84 -20.49 15.15
C GLY A 290 19.45 -19.67 13.91
N HIS A 291 18.71 -20.30 13.01
CA HIS A 291 18.31 -19.71 11.73
C HIS A 291 17.51 -18.41 11.85
N ALA A 292 16.64 -18.28 12.85
CA ALA A 292 15.88 -17.03 13.06
C ALA A 292 16.80 -15.84 13.38
N VAL A 293 17.95 -16.07 14.03
CA VAL A 293 18.96 -15.04 14.26
C VAL A 293 19.78 -14.78 13.00
N GLY A 294 20.03 -15.82 12.19
CA GLY A 294 20.62 -15.65 10.86
C GLY A 294 19.78 -14.76 9.95
N ASP A 295 18.47 -15.03 9.85
CA ASP A 295 17.51 -14.23 9.09
C ASP A 295 17.48 -12.77 9.59
N TYR A 296 17.53 -12.56 10.91
CA TYR A 296 17.67 -11.22 11.48
C TYR A 296 18.94 -10.50 10.98
N TRP A 297 20.08 -11.18 10.94
CA TRP A 297 21.32 -10.57 10.44
C TRP A 297 21.27 -10.30 8.95
N ILE A 298 20.64 -11.19 8.17
CA ILE A 298 20.39 -10.96 6.75
C ILE A 298 19.58 -9.68 6.53
N GLU A 299 18.49 -9.51 7.29
CA GLU A 299 17.66 -8.29 7.23
C GLU A 299 18.42 -7.04 7.68
N LYS A 300 19.21 -7.15 8.75
CA LYS A 300 19.95 -6.00 9.30
C LYS A 300 21.06 -5.53 8.40
N VAL A 301 21.86 -6.43 7.84
CA VAL A 301 22.90 -6.08 6.87
C VAL A 301 22.26 -5.40 5.65
N ALA A 302 21.19 -5.98 5.11
CA ALA A 302 20.43 -5.36 4.01
C ALA A 302 19.90 -3.96 4.34
N LYS A 303 19.42 -3.74 5.57
CA LYS A 303 18.95 -2.42 6.02
C LYS A 303 20.09 -1.42 6.12
N PHE A 304 21.25 -1.83 6.64
CA PHE A 304 22.42 -0.95 6.75
C PHE A 304 22.98 -0.58 5.37
N LEU A 305 23.11 -1.55 4.46
CA LEU A 305 23.55 -1.28 3.08
C LEU A 305 22.61 -0.29 2.37
N ARG A 306 21.30 -0.52 2.43
CA ARG A 306 20.32 0.41 1.81
C ARG A 306 20.31 1.79 2.43
N SER A 307 20.57 1.92 3.74
CA SER A 307 20.57 3.22 4.42
C SER A 307 21.69 4.16 3.95
N ASP A 308 22.70 3.64 3.27
CA ASP A 308 23.80 4.43 2.67
C ASP A 308 23.68 4.51 1.13
N CYS A 309 22.59 3.99 0.54
CA CYS A 309 22.29 4.09 -0.89
C CYS A 309 21.44 5.34 -1.19
N TYR A 310 21.71 5.98 -2.33
CA TYR A 310 20.79 6.95 -2.91
C TYR A 310 19.64 6.25 -3.65
N GLU A 311 18.59 6.99 -4.02
CA GLU A 311 17.43 6.44 -4.75
C GLU A 311 17.85 5.79 -6.09
N GLU A 312 18.89 6.34 -6.71
CA GLU A 312 19.39 5.87 -8.00
C GLU A 312 20.32 4.66 -7.88
N ASP A 313 20.90 4.41 -6.70
CA ASP A 313 21.82 3.30 -6.48
C ASP A 313 21.08 1.95 -6.59
N VAL A 314 21.81 0.90 -6.96
CA VAL A 314 21.23 -0.45 -7.05
C VAL A 314 21.76 -1.29 -5.91
N ALA A 315 20.87 -1.86 -5.10
CA ALA A 315 21.25 -2.75 -4.03
C ALA A 315 20.44 -4.05 -4.14
N CYS A 316 21.13 -5.20 -4.22
CA CYS A 316 20.50 -6.51 -4.33
C CYS A 316 21.10 -7.54 -3.37
N ARG A 317 20.29 -8.54 -3.00
CA ARG A 317 20.78 -9.76 -2.35
C ARG A 317 21.20 -10.73 -3.44
N TYR A 318 22.50 -10.99 -3.53
CA TYR A 318 23.09 -11.80 -4.59
C TYR A 318 22.83 -13.30 -4.38
N GLY A 319 22.84 -13.75 -3.12
CA GLY A 319 22.48 -15.12 -2.73
C GLY A 319 22.89 -15.41 -1.30
N GLY A 320 22.11 -16.17 -0.55
CA GLY A 320 22.44 -16.51 0.84
C GLY A 320 22.71 -15.26 1.70
N ASP A 321 23.95 -15.10 2.13
CA ASP A 321 24.51 -14.04 2.94
C ASP A 321 25.32 -12.99 2.15
N GLU A 322 25.21 -13.03 0.83
CA GLU A 322 25.95 -12.18 -0.10
C GLU A 322 25.06 -11.07 -0.70
N TYR A 323 25.64 -9.88 -0.86
CA TYR A 323 24.96 -8.66 -1.34
C TYR A 323 25.82 -7.93 -2.35
N VAL A 324 25.18 -7.33 -3.35
CA VAL A 324 25.86 -6.45 -4.31
C VAL A 324 25.19 -5.08 -4.28
N VAL A 325 26.03 -4.04 -4.19
CA VAL A 325 25.60 -2.64 -4.22
C VAL A 325 26.37 -1.91 -5.31
N LEU A 326 25.67 -1.19 -6.18
CA LEU A 326 26.25 -0.31 -7.17
C LEU A 326 25.92 1.14 -6.78
N HIS A 327 26.96 1.88 -6.40
CA HIS A 327 26.89 3.33 -6.24
C HIS A 327 27.16 4.01 -7.59
N LYS A 328 26.16 4.73 -8.10
CA LYS A 328 26.24 5.44 -9.38
C LYS A 328 26.91 6.80 -9.23
N GLY A 329 27.71 7.20 -10.21
CA GLY A 329 28.39 8.51 -10.22
C GLY A 329 29.44 8.70 -9.13
N LEU A 330 29.96 7.62 -8.53
CA LEU A 330 30.85 7.70 -7.38
C LEU A 330 32.31 7.45 -7.77
N SER A 331 33.03 8.54 -8.06
CA SER A 331 34.47 8.57 -8.40
C SER A 331 35.38 8.82 -7.19
N ASP A 332 34.90 9.54 -6.17
CA ASP A 332 35.74 9.92 -5.02
C ASP A 332 35.88 8.76 -4.03
N ILE A 333 37.10 8.22 -3.96
CA ILE A 333 37.44 7.11 -3.06
C ILE A 333 37.22 7.46 -1.59
N SER A 334 37.37 8.73 -1.18
CA SER A 334 37.17 9.16 0.21
C SER A 334 35.69 9.08 0.63
N VAL A 335 34.78 9.32 -0.33
CA VAL A 335 33.33 9.18 -0.12
C VAL A 335 32.95 7.70 -0.03
N LEU A 336 33.57 6.86 -0.88
CA LEU A 336 33.39 5.40 -0.83
C LEU A 336 33.86 4.81 0.51
N GLU A 337 35.08 5.17 0.92
CA GLU A 337 35.66 4.81 2.22
C GLU A 337 34.73 5.23 3.36
N SER A 338 34.19 6.45 3.32
CA SER A 338 33.26 6.94 4.32
C SER A 338 31.97 6.10 4.38
N LYS A 339 31.41 5.69 3.22
CA LYS A 339 30.24 4.79 3.17
C LYS A 339 30.55 3.43 3.79
N VAL A 340 31.68 2.83 3.44
CA VAL A 340 32.15 1.53 3.95
C VAL A 340 32.37 1.58 5.47
N ILE A 341 33.05 2.62 5.95
CA ILE A 341 33.30 2.83 7.39
C ILE A 341 31.99 3.02 8.16
N ARG A 342 31.03 3.77 7.61
CA ARG A 342 29.70 3.94 8.24
C ARG A 342 28.95 2.61 8.33
N PHE A 343 28.93 1.81 7.26
CA PHE A 343 28.33 0.49 7.27
C PHE A 343 28.97 -0.41 8.34
N ALA A 344 30.30 -0.49 8.37
CA ALA A 344 31.03 -1.30 9.34
C ALA A 344 30.74 -0.87 10.79
N ARG A 345 30.67 0.45 11.06
CA ARG A 345 30.31 0.98 12.38
C ARG A 345 28.88 0.63 12.79
N LYS A 346 27.90 0.76 11.87
CA LYS A 346 26.51 0.38 12.13
C LYS A 346 26.41 -1.10 12.50
N LEU A 347 27.11 -1.97 11.76
CA LEU A 347 27.17 -3.39 12.03
C LEU A 347 27.82 -3.67 13.39
N GLN A 348 29.02 -3.13 13.63
CA GLN A 348 29.79 -3.35 14.86
C GLN A 348 29.02 -2.90 16.11
N ARG A 349 28.35 -1.75 16.05
CA ARG A 349 27.52 -1.30 17.17
C ARG A 349 26.40 -2.29 17.45
N LYS A 350 25.69 -2.75 16.40
CA LYS A 350 24.58 -3.71 16.54
C LYS A 350 25.04 -5.07 17.06
N THR A 351 26.25 -5.50 16.70
CA THR A 351 26.81 -6.78 17.13
C THR A 351 27.18 -6.74 18.61
N MET A 352 27.79 -5.64 19.07
CA MET A 352 28.06 -5.38 20.49
C MET A 352 26.78 -5.33 21.32
N GLU A 353 25.76 -4.59 20.86
CA GLU A 353 24.46 -4.49 21.53
C GLU A 353 23.80 -5.87 21.77
N ARG A 354 24.02 -6.83 20.87
CA ARG A 354 23.44 -8.17 20.98
C ARG A 354 24.38 -9.19 21.62
N GLY A 355 25.62 -8.83 21.92
CA GLY A 355 26.66 -9.77 22.36
C GLY A 355 26.93 -10.89 21.34
N GLN A 356 26.78 -10.59 20.05
CA GLN A 356 26.93 -11.56 18.96
C GLN A 356 28.14 -11.19 18.11
N ASN A 357 28.91 -12.18 17.66
CA ASN A 357 30.10 -11.93 16.85
C ASN A 357 29.79 -12.08 15.35
N VAL A 358 29.22 -11.04 14.74
CA VAL A 358 28.88 -11.02 13.31
C VAL A 358 29.67 -9.92 12.61
N HIS A 359 30.33 -10.28 11.51
CA HIS A 359 31.16 -9.38 10.72
C HIS A 359 30.81 -9.50 9.24
N CYS A 360 31.25 -8.52 8.46
CA CYS A 360 31.16 -8.57 7.01
C CYS A 360 32.51 -8.24 6.39
N SER A 361 32.85 -8.94 5.32
CA SER A 361 33.93 -8.58 4.42
C SER A 361 33.35 -7.95 3.16
N ALA A 362 34.06 -7.00 2.56
CA ALA A 362 33.63 -6.37 1.32
C ALA A 362 34.77 -6.28 0.29
N GLY A 363 34.47 -6.63 -0.96
CA GLY A 363 35.31 -6.39 -2.11
C GLY A 363 34.70 -5.31 -2.99
N ILE A 364 35.51 -4.36 -3.43
CA ILE A 364 35.03 -3.16 -4.11
C ILE A 364 35.76 -3.02 -5.44
N CYS A 365 35.00 -2.88 -6.52
CA CYS A 365 35.47 -2.52 -7.84
C CYS A 365 35.09 -1.06 -8.13
N GLN A 366 36.06 -0.17 -8.16
CA GLN A 366 35.87 1.21 -8.62
C GLN A 366 36.00 1.26 -10.15
N ILE A 367 34.97 1.76 -10.82
CA ILE A 367 34.81 1.79 -12.27
C ILE A 367 34.93 3.24 -12.72
N ASN A 368 35.90 3.54 -13.60
CA ASN A 368 36.06 4.87 -14.18
C ASN A 368 35.99 4.77 -15.71
N GLY A 369 34.94 5.36 -16.29
CA GLY A 369 34.72 5.41 -17.73
C GLY A 369 33.94 4.21 -18.31
N SER A 370 33.92 4.15 -19.65
CA SER A 370 33.10 3.20 -20.41
C SER A 370 33.87 1.95 -20.88
N GLY A 371 33.13 0.95 -21.35
CA GLY A 371 33.67 -0.21 -22.06
C GLY A 371 34.01 -1.41 -21.18
N PHE A 372 33.63 -1.39 -19.91
CA PHE A 372 33.69 -2.55 -19.01
C PHE A 372 32.38 -3.32 -19.05
N SER A 373 32.46 -4.64 -18.98
CA SER A 373 31.29 -5.49 -18.78
C SER A 373 30.98 -5.64 -17.29
N THR A 374 29.71 -5.90 -16.98
CA THR A 374 29.30 -6.21 -15.59
C THR A 374 30.03 -7.43 -15.02
N GLU A 375 30.35 -8.41 -15.87
CA GLU A 375 31.06 -9.63 -15.46
C GLU A 375 32.50 -9.33 -15.05
N GLU A 376 33.21 -8.47 -15.79
CA GLU A 376 34.55 -8.01 -15.41
C GLU A 376 34.53 -7.26 -14.06
N CYS A 377 33.59 -6.32 -13.89
CA CYS A 377 33.46 -5.57 -12.64
C CYS A 377 33.15 -6.49 -11.44
N MET A 378 32.27 -7.47 -11.64
CA MET A 378 31.94 -8.47 -10.62
C MET A 378 33.15 -9.35 -10.26
N ASN A 379 33.95 -9.77 -11.25
CA ASN A 379 35.14 -10.58 -11.01
C ASN A 379 36.21 -9.82 -10.22
N VAL A 380 36.37 -8.53 -10.48
CA VAL A 380 37.28 -7.66 -9.71
C VAL A 380 36.78 -7.49 -8.27
N ALA A 381 35.48 -7.23 -8.09
CA ALA A 381 34.89 -7.12 -6.75
C ALA A 381 34.99 -8.44 -5.96
N ASP A 382 34.77 -9.59 -6.61
CA ASP A 382 34.91 -10.92 -5.99
C ASP A 382 36.37 -11.22 -5.61
N THR A 383 37.33 -10.88 -6.48
CA THR A 383 38.77 -11.00 -6.18
C THR A 383 39.15 -10.16 -4.96
N ALA A 384 38.67 -8.92 -4.90
CA ALA A 384 38.87 -8.04 -3.75
C ALA A 384 38.23 -8.60 -2.46
N LEU A 385 37.04 -9.19 -2.56
CA LEU A 385 36.35 -9.81 -1.42
C LEU A 385 37.12 -11.03 -0.91
N TYR A 386 37.65 -11.85 -1.82
CA TYR A 386 38.49 -12.99 -1.47
C TYR A 386 39.79 -12.55 -0.76
N GLU A 387 40.42 -11.46 -1.20
CA GLU A 387 41.56 -10.86 -0.51
C GLU A 387 41.18 -10.35 0.89
N ALA A 388 40.02 -9.71 1.04
CA ALA A 388 39.50 -9.27 2.33
C ALA A 388 39.35 -10.46 3.31
N LYS A 389 38.77 -11.57 2.84
CA LYS A 389 38.63 -12.80 3.64
C LYS A 389 39.98 -13.40 4.03
N LYS A 390 40.98 -13.34 3.14
CA LYS A 390 42.35 -13.81 3.44
C LYS A 390 43.10 -12.95 4.46
N LYS A 391 42.81 -11.66 4.53
CA LYS A 391 43.45 -10.71 5.46
C LYS A 391 42.92 -10.77 6.89
N GLY A 392 42.06 -11.75 7.19
CA GLY A 392 41.52 -11.98 8.53
C GLY A 392 40.07 -11.55 8.71
N LYS A 393 39.34 -11.29 7.61
CA LYS A 393 37.90 -10.93 7.59
C LYS A 393 37.61 -9.60 8.29
N ASN A 394 36.35 -9.15 8.28
CA ASN A 394 35.95 -7.85 8.84
C ASN A 394 36.76 -6.66 8.28
N VAL A 395 37.09 -6.72 6.99
CA VAL A 395 37.85 -5.69 6.27
C VAL A 395 37.26 -5.47 4.88
N SER A 396 37.64 -4.36 4.26
CA SER A 396 37.23 -4.05 2.89
C SER A 396 38.45 -3.82 2.01
N VAL A 397 38.41 -4.33 0.78
CA VAL A 397 39.49 -4.17 -0.20
C VAL A 397 38.93 -3.50 -1.44
N ILE A 398 39.63 -2.48 -1.94
CA ILE A 398 39.26 -1.73 -3.13
C ILE A 398 40.28 -2.03 -4.24
N HIS A 399 39.76 -2.42 -5.40
CA HIS A 399 40.48 -2.46 -6.67
C HIS A 399 39.83 -1.44 -7.61
N SER A 400 40.65 -0.66 -8.30
CA SER A 400 40.18 0.25 -9.35
C SER A 400 40.47 -0.33 -10.72
N ILE A 401 39.47 -0.34 -11.61
CA ILE A 401 39.65 -0.64 -13.02
C ILE A 401 39.69 0.64 -13.84
N ASN A 402 40.73 0.76 -14.67
CA ASN A 402 40.91 1.86 -15.60
C ASN A 402 41.30 1.28 -16.96
N ARG A 403 40.94 1.97 -18.06
CA ARG A 403 41.30 1.56 -19.43
C ARG A 403 42.81 1.43 -19.66
N ASP A 404 43.61 2.11 -18.85
CA ASP A 404 45.07 2.21 -18.98
C ASP A 404 45.81 0.98 -18.41
N GLY A 405 45.09 -0.02 -17.88
CA GLY A 405 45.69 -1.25 -17.34
C GLY A 405 46.50 -1.06 -16.04
N THR A 406 46.35 0.07 -15.36
CA THR A 406 46.98 0.33 -14.08
C THR A 406 46.06 -0.06 -12.93
N ASP A 407 46.24 -1.28 -12.40
CA ASP A 407 45.59 -1.73 -11.18
C ASP A 407 46.17 -0.98 -9.97
N ARG A 408 45.31 -0.29 -9.22
CA ARG A 408 45.64 0.24 -7.89
C ARG A 408 44.84 -0.55 -6.85
N VAL A 409 45.57 -1.21 -5.95
CA VAL A 409 44.99 -1.94 -4.82
C VAL A 409 45.10 -1.08 -3.57
N THR A 410 43.95 -0.70 -3.00
CA THR A 410 43.87 0.00 -1.72
C THR A 410 43.20 -0.91 -0.70
N VAL A 411 43.85 -1.12 0.44
CA VAL A 411 43.38 -2.02 1.50
C VAL A 411 42.89 -1.17 2.66
N LEU A 412 41.61 -1.28 3.01
CA LEU A 412 41.06 -0.62 4.18
C LEU A 412 41.17 -1.58 5.37
N ASP A 413 42.36 -1.59 5.99
CA ASP A 413 42.64 -2.44 7.15
C ASP A 413 42.05 -1.85 8.45
N LYS A 414 41.47 -2.76 9.24
CA LYS A 414 41.21 -2.69 10.69
C LYS A 414 40.85 -1.31 11.27
N ILE A 415 39.59 -0.94 11.06
CA ILE A 415 38.83 0.04 11.86
C ILE A 415 39.07 -0.16 13.38
N GLU A 416 39.25 -1.40 13.83
CA GLU A 416 39.42 -1.75 15.24
C GLU A 416 40.71 -1.20 15.90
N SER A 417 41.83 -1.08 15.17
CA SER A 417 43.09 -0.55 15.73
C SER A 417 43.02 0.95 15.95
N ASP A 418 42.52 1.67 14.95
CA ASP A 418 42.47 3.13 14.97
C ASP A 418 41.30 3.63 15.80
N ILE A 419 40.19 2.89 15.87
CA ILE A 419 39.09 3.16 16.80
C ILE A 419 39.49 2.83 18.24
N LYS A 420 40.14 1.71 18.58
CA LYS A 420 40.62 1.50 19.96
C LYS A 420 41.62 2.57 20.37
N LYS A 421 42.57 2.93 19.50
CA LYS A 421 43.53 4.01 19.81
C LYS A 421 42.86 5.37 19.90
N ALA A 422 41.89 5.69 19.06
CA ALA A 422 41.17 6.96 19.10
C ALA A 422 40.20 7.01 20.29
N GLN A 423 39.44 5.96 20.58
CA GLN A 423 38.59 5.85 21.76
C GLN A 423 39.41 5.89 23.04
N SER A 424 40.49 5.12 23.19
CA SER A 424 41.34 5.22 24.38
C SER A 424 42.02 6.60 24.50
N ARG A 425 42.34 7.27 23.39
CA ARG A 425 42.84 8.66 23.42
C ARG A 425 41.76 9.67 23.79
N VAL A 426 40.54 9.49 23.30
CA VAL A 426 39.38 10.35 23.59
C VAL A 426 38.90 10.11 25.01
N GLU A 427 38.75 8.87 25.47
CA GLU A 427 38.45 8.49 26.85
C GLU A 427 39.54 8.97 27.81
N ALA A 428 40.83 8.85 27.47
CA ALA A 428 41.91 9.41 28.28
C ALA A 428 41.91 10.96 28.29
N ARG A 429 41.54 11.61 27.17
CA ARG A 429 41.44 13.08 27.07
C ARG A 429 40.23 13.61 27.83
N ILE A 430 39.08 12.94 27.75
CA ILE A 430 37.84 13.20 28.51
C ILE A 430 38.10 12.92 30.00
N ALA A 431 38.85 11.86 30.34
CA ALA A 431 39.26 11.59 31.71
C ALA A 431 40.18 12.68 32.30
N TYR A 432 40.93 13.40 31.45
CA TYR A 432 41.85 14.47 31.87
C TYR A 432 41.23 15.88 31.86
N MET A 433 40.21 16.16 31.03
CA MET A 433 39.62 17.50 30.86
C MET A 433 38.40 17.79 31.74
N TYR A 434 37.71 16.78 32.26
CA TYR A 434 36.46 16.98 33.00
C TYR A 434 36.60 16.56 34.47
N THR A 435 36.33 17.52 35.37
CA THR A 435 36.46 17.33 36.82
C THR A 435 35.30 16.51 37.37
N ASP A 436 34.07 16.73 36.90
CA ASP A 436 32.89 15.98 37.37
C ASP A 436 31.85 15.73 36.26
N ILE A 437 31.23 14.54 36.27
CA ILE A 437 30.17 14.08 35.36
C ILE A 437 29.03 13.51 36.22
N ILE A 438 27.85 14.12 36.13
CA ILE A 438 26.66 13.73 36.87
C ILE A 438 25.56 13.38 35.87
N TYR A 439 25.00 12.18 35.96
CA TYR A 439 23.78 11.83 35.24
C TYR A 439 22.57 12.28 36.05
N VAL A 440 21.65 12.93 35.35
CA VAL A 440 20.37 13.41 35.88
C VAL A 440 19.24 12.80 35.06
N ASN A 441 18.39 12.01 35.72
CA ASN A 441 17.15 11.50 35.15
C ASN A 441 15.99 12.43 35.55
N TYR A 442 15.22 12.89 34.56
CA TYR A 442 14.14 13.86 34.83
C TYR A 442 12.80 13.21 35.18
N GLU A 443 12.57 11.93 34.83
CA GLU A 443 11.26 11.27 35.04
C GLU A 443 11.10 10.77 36.47
N ASN A 444 12.20 10.32 37.08
CA ASN A 444 12.16 9.64 38.37
C ASN A 444 12.99 10.35 39.46
N ASP A 445 13.48 11.57 39.20
CA ASP A 445 14.38 12.33 40.08
C ASP A 445 15.56 11.48 40.58
N LYS A 446 16.12 10.64 39.70
CA LYS A 446 17.28 9.81 40.00
C LYS A 446 18.55 10.50 39.51
N TYR A 447 19.56 10.52 40.36
CA TYR A 447 20.85 11.11 40.04
C TYR A 447 21.96 10.12 40.32
N ARG A 448 22.98 10.13 39.48
CA ARG A 448 24.17 9.30 39.69
C ARG A 448 25.40 10.09 39.29
N VAL A 449 26.34 10.23 40.21
CA VAL A 449 27.66 10.73 39.83
C VAL A 449 28.41 9.62 39.11
N ILE A 450 28.80 9.88 37.87
CA ILE A 450 29.57 8.97 37.03
C ILE A 450 31.05 9.15 37.31
N LYS A 451 31.46 10.40 37.56
CA LYS A 451 32.83 10.78 37.87
C LYS A 451 32.82 12.07 38.68
N GLY A 452 33.61 12.15 39.75
CA GLY A 452 33.73 13.37 40.53
C GLY A 452 34.49 13.18 41.83
N ASP A 453 34.81 14.27 42.54
CA ASP A 453 35.44 14.17 43.86
C ASP A 453 34.49 13.50 44.88
N SER A 454 35.09 12.76 45.82
CA SER A 454 34.47 12.07 46.94
C SER A 454 33.44 12.92 47.70
N GLU A 455 33.70 14.22 47.89
CA GLU A 455 32.79 15.13 48.60
C GLU A 455 31.51 15.43 47.80
N LEU A 456 31.64 15.62 46.48
CA LEU A 456 30.50 15.81 45.57
C LEU A 456 29.71 14.52 45.38
N ASN A 457 30.41 13.39 45.24
CA ASN A 457 29.80 12.06 45.14
C ASN A 457 28.92 11.78 46.36
N ASN A 458 29.45 12.02 47.56
CA ASN A 458 28.72 11.82 48.82
C ASN A 458 27.51 12.77 48.91
N SER A 459 27.70 14.05 48.58
CA SER A 459 26.63 15.05 48.69
C SER A 459 25.48 14.80 47.69
N VAL A 460 25.79 14.49 46.43
CA VAL A 460 24.78 14.21 45.40
C VAL A 460 24.09 12.88 45.65
N SER A 461 24.79 11.87 46.19
CA SER A 461 24.17 10.59 46.55
C SER A 461 23.14 10.69 47.69
N CYS A 462 23.22 11.75 48.50
CA CYS A 462 22.29 12.02 49.62
C CYS A 462 21.16 12.99 49.25
N ALA A 463 21.17 13.55 48.03
CA ALA A 463 20.15 14.49 47.59
C ALA A 463 18.83 13.76 47.29
N ASN A 464 17.71 14.35 47.71
CA ASN A 464 16.39 13.72 47.62
C ASN A 464 15.59 14.16 46.39
N ASN A 465 16.00 15.22 45.72
CA ASN A 465 15.29 15.78 44.57
C ASN A 465 16.21 16.60 43.65
N TYR A 466 15.66 16.99 42.50
CA TYR A 466 16.34 17.74 41.44
C TYR A 466 16.93 19.06 41.92
N ASP A 467 16.14 19.84 42.65
CA ASP A 467 16.54 21.17 43.10
C ASP A 467 17.69 21.12 44.11
N GLU A 468 17.76 20.06 44.90
CA GLU A 468 18.87 19.81 45.82
C GLU A 468 20.17 19.50 45.05
N VAL A 469 20.11 18.68 44.00
CA VAL A 469 21.26 18.38 43.14
C VAL A 469 21.75 19.62 42.39
N ILE A 470 20.84 20.39 41.80
CA ILE A 470 21.19 21.66 41.14
C ILE A 470 21.73 22.66 42.17
N GLY A 471 21.19 22.66 43.39
CA GLY A 471 21.70 23.43 44.53
C GLY A 471 23.17 23.12 44.81
N LEU A 472 23.50 21.83 44.96
CA LEU A 472 24.86 21.36 45.20
C LEU A 472 25.83 21.73 44.06
N ILE A 473 25.40 21.57 42.80
CA ILE A 473 26.20 21.97 41.63
C ILE A 473 26.42 23.49 41.62
N SER A 474 25.37 24.27 41.88
CA SER A 474 25.43 25.74 41.87
C SER A 474 26.30 26.31 43.00
N ASN A 475 26.41 25.63 44.15
CA ASN A 475 27.18 26.11 45.30
C ASN A 475 28.71 26.11 45.06
N ARG A 476 29.17 25.50 43.97
CA ARG A 476 30.57 25.54 43.53
C ARG A 476 31.00 26.87 42.89
N PHE A 477 30.04 27.77 42.67
CA PHE A 477 30.28 29.07 42.04
C PHE A 477 30.28 30.19 43.09
N ASP A 478 31.20 31.14 42.91
CA ASP A 478 31.62 32.07 43.98
C ASP A 478 30.60 33.20 44.20
N SER A 479 30.01 33.71 43.12
CA SER A 479 29.05 34.81 43.19
C SER A 479 27.59 34.33 43.13
N ASP A 480 26.70 34.97 43.89
CA ASP A 480 25.25 34.72 43.81
C ASP A 480 24.70 34.88 42.38
N ARG A 481 25.33 35.76 41.59
CA ARG A 481 25.04 35.91 40.16
C ARG A 481 25.40 34.65 39.36
N SER A 482 26.58 34.07 39.58
CA SER A 482 27.02 32.83 38.95
C SER A 482 26.16 31.64 39.38
N ARG A 483 25.83 31.53 40.67
CA ARG A 483 24.91 30.48 41.17
C ARG A 483 23.55 30.57 40.50
N LYS A 484 23.00 31.78 40.39
CA LYS A 484 21.73 32.02 39.72
C LYS A 484 21.77 31.66 38.24
N ILE A 485 22.82 32.05 37.51
CA ILE A 485 23.00 31.69 36.09
C ILE A 485 23.03 30.18 35.91
N VAL A 486 23.73 29.45 36.78
CA VAL A 486 23.81 27.98 36.72
C VAL A 486 22.48 27.32 37.06
N ARG A 487 21.75 27.82 38.06
CA ARG A 487 20.39 27.33 38.39
C ARG A 487 19.40 27.58 37.26
N ASP A 488 19.41 28.77 36.67
CA ASP A 488 18.55 29.12 35.53
C ASP A 488 18.95 28.35 34.26
N PHE A 489 20.23 27.98 34.12
CA PHE A 489 20.73 27.16 33.03
C PHE A 489 20.32 25.70 33.17
N LEU A 490 20.41 25.14 34.37
CA LEU A 490 20.02 23.77 34.71
C LEU A 490 18.57 23.67 35.19
N SER A 491 17.72 24.67 34.94
CA SER A 491 16.33 24.63 35.40
C SER A 491 15.54 23.53 34.70
N ARG A 492 14.63 22.90 35.43
CA ARG A 492 13.85 21.75 34.94
C ARG A 492 13.08 22.09 33.66
N GLU A 493 12.39 23.23 33.67
CA GLU A 493 11.63 23.75 32.52
C GLU A 493 12.51 23.92 31.27
N ARG A 494 13.75 24.41 31.44
CA ARG A 494 14.69 24.60 30.34
C ARG A 494 15.21 23.27 29.79
N MET A 495 15.53 22.32 30.66
CA MET A 495 15.99 20.98 30.25
C MET A 495 14.88 20.15 29.59
N GLU A 496 13.65 20.25 30.09
CA GLU A 496 12.46 19.62 29.48
C GLU A 496 12.17 20.18 28.09
N SER A 497 12.25 21.51 27.91
CA SER A 497 12.07 22.15 26.60
C SER A 497 13.08 21.68 25.54
N TYR A 498 14.28 21.29 25.99
CA TYR A 498 15.38 20.89 25.11
C TYR A 498 15.36 19.40 24.76
N THR A 499 14.79 18.57 25.65
CA THR A 499 14.63 17.12 25.46
C THR A 499 13.28 16.74 24.83
N GLY A 500 12.29 17.63 24.82
CA GLY A 500 10.95 17.41 24.26
C GLY A 500 10.81 17.59 22.74
N GLY A 501 11.86 17.99 22.03
CA GLY A 501 11.85 18.11 20.56
C GLY A 501 12.18 16.78 19.87
N ASN A 502 11.31 16.32 18.96
CA ASN A 502 11.42 15.12 18.11
C ASN A 502 12.88 14.63 17.91
N THR A 503 13.26 13.58 18.65
CA THR A 503 14.63 13.03 18.73
C THR A 503 15.00 12.07 17.59
N GLU A 504 14.21 11.98 16.51
CA GLU A 504 14.51 11.09 15.37
C GLU A 504 15.71 11.55 14.51
N TYR A 505 16.24 12.77 14.72
CA TYR A 505 17.26 13.36 13.84
C TYR A 505 18.55 13.88 14.53
N GLN A 506 18.72 13.73 15.85
CA GLN A 506 19.81 14.40 16.57
C GLN A 506 21.01 13.53 16.98
N THR A 507 21.03 12.23 16.69
CA THR A 507 22.19 11.36 17.01
C THR A 507 23.44 11.61 16.15
N GLU A 508 23.38 12.41 15.07
CA GLU A 508 24.50 12.60 14.13
C GLU A 508 25.40 13.82 14.41
N ASN A 509 25.14 14.64 15.43
CA ASN A 509 26.02 15.74 15.80
C ASN A 509 26.20 15.82 17.31
N PHE A 510 27.18 15.09 17.86
CA PHE A 510 27.61 15.15 19.26
C PHE A 510 27.94 16.58 19.77
N LEU A 511 28.00 17.57 18.86
CA LEU A 511 28.32 18.98 19.14
C LEU A 511 27.17 19.98 18.92
N ARG A 512 26.01 19.61 18.34
CA ARG A 512 24.90 20.57 18.09
C ARG A 512 23.80 20.60 19.17
N GLY A 513 23.82 19.68 20.13
CA GLY A 513 22.87 19.61 21.25
C GLY A 513 23.48 19.85 22.63
N VAL A 514 24.74 20.28 22.72
CA VAL A 514 25.41 20.54 24.00
C VAL A 514 25.12 21.98 24.41
N LEU A 515 24.25 22.16 25.41
CA LEU A 515 24.10 23.46 26.05
C LEU A 515 25.33 23.70 26.92
N SER A 516 25.91 24.90 26.86
CA SER A 516 27.10 25.25 27.66
C SER A 516 26.92 26.61 28.33
N VAL A 517 27.35 26.73 29.59
CA VAL A 517 27.44 28.02 30.31
C VAL A 517 28.77 28.13 31.03
N SER A 518 29.39 29.31 30.98
CA SER A 518 30.64 29.60 31.69
C SER A 518 30.36 30.55 32.85
N CYS A 519 30.91 30.26 34.03
CA CYS A 519 30.75 31.06 35.24
C CYS A 519 32.02 31.05 36.11
N ALA A 520 32.27 32.13 36.86
CA ALA A 520 33.39 32.19 37.80
C ALA A 520 33.21 31.19 38.97
N ASN A 521 34.26 30.44 39.28
CA ASN A 521 34.23 29.37 40.28
C ASN A 521 34.87 29.78 41.62
N ASN A 522 34.67 28.97 42.66
CA ASN A 522 35.19 29.23 44.03
C ASN A 522 36.73 29.23 44.12
N HIS A 523 37.44 28.80 43.07
CA HIS A 523 38.90 28.70 43.04
C HIS A 523 39.58 29.87 42.31
N GLY A 524 38.83 30.95 41.98
CA GLY A 524 39.36 32.14 41.31
C GLY A 524 39.54 31.99 39.80
N GLY A 525 38.99 30.94 39.20
CA GLY A 525 38.96 30.67 37.75
C GLY A 525 37.55 30.73 37.17
N ALA A 526 37.38 30.19 35.96
CA ALA A 526 36.06 30.00 35.34
C ALA A 526 35.79 28.50 35.18
N SER A 527 34.53 28.08 35.33
CA SER A 527 34.12 26.72 34.99
C SER A 527 33.10 26.75 33.87
N LEU A 528 33.23 25.80 32.95
CA LEU A 528 32.29 25.54 31.87
C LEU A 528 31.39 24.37 32.28
N ILE A 529 30.08 24.57 32.24
CA ILE A 529 29.09 23.53 32.50
C ILE A 529 28.46 23.15 31.17
N HIS A 530 28.51 21.88 30.84
CA HIS A 530 27.82 21.30 29.70
C HIS A 530 26.63 20.47 30.17
N ALA A 531 25.49 20.63 29.50
CA ALA A 531 24.36 19.71 29.62
C ALA A 531 24.19 18.97 28.30
N ILE A 532 24.34 17.64 28.36
CA ILE A 532 24.33 16.75 27.20
C ILE A 532 23.10 15.85 27.31
N PRO A 533 22.09 16.00 26.44
CA PRO A 533 20.89 15.16 26.49
C PRO A 533 21.22 13.72 26.09
N VAL A 534 20.56 12.77 26.77
CA VAL A 534 20.72 11.33 26.55
C VAL A 534 19.35 10.68 26.50
N ASP A 535 19.15 9.82 25.51
CA ASP A 535 17.96 8.99 25.34
C ASP A 535 18.42 7.54 25.15
N GLU A 536 18.45 6.78 26.25
CA GLU A 536 18.79 5.36 26.27
C GLU A 536 17.59 4.57 26.83
N ASP A 537 17.08 3.61 26.06
CA ASP A 537 16.06 2.62 26.48
C ASP A 537 14.82 3.19 27.21
N GLY A 538 14.38 4.39 26.81
CA GLY A 538 13.19 5.05 27.37
C GLY A 538 13.45 5.80 28.68
N ASP A 539 14.68 5.85 29.16
CA ASP A 539 15.10 6.57 30.37
C ASP A 539 15.78 7.88 29.95
N ARG A 540 14.97 8.86 29.54
CA ARG A 540 15.55 10.10 29.02
C ARG A 540 16.09 10.96 30.19
N GLY A 541 17.22 11.62 29.94
CA GLY A 541 17.99 12.31 30.96
C GLY A 541 19.06 13.20 30.32
N TYR A 542 19.98 13.72 31.13
CA TYR A 542 21.14 14.44 30.61
C TYR A 542 22.36 14.26 31.52
N PHE A 543 23.55 14.32 30.92
CA PHE A 543 24.79 14.46 31.67
C PHE A 543 25.06 15.94 31.92
N VAL A 544 25.28 16.29 33.19
CA VAL A 544 25.91 17.54 33.59
C VAL A 544 27.41 17.29 33.71
N VAL A 545 28.17 17.96 32.87
CA VAL A 545 29.64 17.91 32.89
C VAL A 545 30.14 19.25 33.38
N VAL A 546 30.91 19.25 34.47
CA VAL A 546 31.56 20.45 34.99
C VAL A 546 33.04 20.36 34.62
N GLN A 547 33.53 21.42 33.98
CA GLN A 547 34.91 21.59 33.59
C GLN A 547 35.46 22.85 34.27
N ASP A 548 36.40 22.70 35.19
CA ASP A 548 37.15 23.82 35.72
C ASP A 548 38.23 24.24 34.69
N LEU A 549 38.24 25.52 34.32
CA LEU A 549 39.27 26.11 33.45
C LEU A 549 40.39 26.63 34.36
N ASP A 550 41.48 25.88 34.44
CA ASP A 550 42.68 26.34 35.11
C ASP A 550 43.21 27.59 34.41
N ILE A 551 43.15 28.74 35.08
CA ILE A 551 43.88 29.94 34.67
C ILE A 551 45.30 29.84 35.24
N TYR A 552 46.08 28.85 34.79
CA TYR A 552 47.54 28.85 34.98
C TYR A 552 48.27 28.21 33.78
N ALA A 553 48.94 29.12 33.04
CA ALA A 553 50.14 28.95 32.23
C ALA A 553 50.06 28.29 30.83
N GLY A 554 50.31 29.11 29.79
CA GLY A 554 50.93 28.70 28.52
C GLY A 554 50.15 29.01 27.26
#